data_AF-A0A5D2K8R1-F1
#
_entry.id   AF-A0A5D2K8R1-F1
#
_cell.length_a   1.000
_cell.length_b   1.000
_cell.length_c   1.000
_cell.angle_alpha   90.00
_cell.angle_beta   90.00
_cell.angle_gamma   90.00
#
_symmetry.space_group_name_H-M   'P 1'
#
loop_
_entity.id
_entity.type
_entity.pdbx_description
1 polymer ?
#
loop_
_entity_poly.entity_id
_entity_poly.type
_entity_poly.pdbx_seq_one_letter_code
_entity_poly.pdbx_strand_id
1 'polypeptide(L)'
;MHSYSGDPLFLEPFWMQHLASSALVVAGWHQMSYTYGGKSFFSKELAKVVRKVHASVGNAVTQNRFIIFGAGSTQVLSAAVFALSPENNSSPAKVVTSVPYYPVDKQQTQYFSSQKFKYEGDAYRWNNRSDCSSTNMIEIVTSPNNPDGQLKKAIFHGPNVKTIYDHAYYWPHFTPIPAPSDEDVMVFTLSKLTGHAGTRLGWAVIKDETVFNRMMIHMRMNSMGVSKDAQLRAFKLLNAVLEEGTGIFDFAYQTMKSRWERLVQTVSLSNRFSLQENNPQYCTFYNKVRQLSPAYAWLKCEREEDKDCYAVLEAANIIGRQGNLFGAEDGYVRLSLVRTQDDFDILIERLHKLITEGDGDKTM
;
A
#
# COMPACT_ATOMS: atom_id res chain seq x y z
N MET A 1 23.48 -0.23 -0.34
CA MET A 1 22.36 -0.41 0.59
C MET A 1 21.07 -0.31 -0.21
N HIS A 2 20.08 -1.19 0.04
CA HIS A 2 18.92 -1.35 -0.82
C HIS A 2 17.63 -0.75 -0.20
N SER A 3 17.52 0.58 -0.23
CA SER A 3 16.32 1.32 0.19
C SER A 3 15.18 1.29 -0.84
N TYR A 4 15.31 0.51 -1.93
CA TYR A 4 14.33 0.49 -3.03
C TYR A 4 13.09 -0.35 -2.70
N SER A 5 13.25 -1.40 -1.89
CA SER A 5 12.17 -2.35 -1.60
C SER A 5 11.28 -1.86 -0.45
N GLY A 6 9.96 -1.93 -0.66
CA GLY A 6 8.96 -1.68 0.39
C GLY A 6 8.76 -2.87 1.32
N ASP A 7 9.81 -3.64 1.60
CA ASP A 7 9.74 -4.86 2.39
C ASP A 7 9.72 -4.52 3.89
N PRO A 8 8.62 -4.78 4.61
CA PRO A 8 8.33 -4.23 5.94
C PRO A 8 8.99 -5.01 7.08
N LEU A 9 10.30 -5.20 7.01
CA LEU A 9 11.09 -5.93 8.00
C LEU A 9 11.18 -5.23 9.37
N PHE A 10 10.83 -3.95 9.47
CA PHE A 10 10.78 -3.22 10.75
C PHE A 10 9.82 -3.84 11.77
N LEU A 11 8.87 -4.68 11.33
CA LEU A 11 7.91 -5.38 12.19
C LEU A 11 8.43 -6.74 12.68
N GLU A 12 9.56 -7.24 12.18
CA GLU A 12 10.13 -8.51 12.62
C GLU A 12 10.44 -8.54 14.14
N PRO A 13 11.05 -7.50 14.75
CA PRO A 13 11.30 -7.49 16.20
C PRO A 13 10.02 -7.60 17.04
N PHE A 14 8.89 -7.05 16.56
CA PHE A 14 7.60 -7.23 17.22
C PHE A 14 7.24 -8.72 17.26
N TRP A 15 7.27 -9.42 16.13
CA TRP A 15 6.88 -10.83 16.10
C TRP A 15 7.85 -11.75 16.86
N MET A 16 9.13 -11.41 16.94
CA MET A 16 10.10 -12.13 17.77
C MET A 16 9.77 -12.08 19.28
N GLN A 17 9.02 -11.06 19.72
CA GLN A 17 8.56 -10.93 21.11
C GLN A 17 7.20 -11.61 21.35
N HIS A 18 6.49 -12.02 20.28
CA HIS A 18 5.13 -12.57 20.34
C HIS A 18 5.08 -14.01 19.80
N LEU A 19 6.10 -14.82 20.12
CA LEU A 19 6.25 -16.18 19.60
C LEU A 19 5.08 -17.08 19.99
N ALA A 20 4.67 -17.08 21.26
CA ALA A 20 3.62 -17.97 21.75
C ALA A 20 2.25 -17.69 21.11
N SER A 21 1.88 -16.42 20.95
CA SER A 21 0.59 -16.02 20.37
C SER A 21 0.57 -16.15 18.85
N SER A 22 1.72 -16.16 18.17
CA SER A 22 1.80 -16.19 16.69
C SER A 22 2.28 -17.50 16.07
N ALA A 23 2.90 -18.40 16.84
CA ALA A 23 3.40 -19.69 16.34
C ALA A 23 2.28 -20.60 15.81
N LEU A 24 2.63 -21.44 14.83
CA LEU A 24 1.74 -22.40 14.19
C LEU A 24 2.37 -23.78 14.10
N VAL A 25 1.61 -24.79 14.50
CA VAL A 25 1.88 -26.19 14.19
C VAL A 25 0.80 -26.64 13.22
N VAL A 26 1.20 -27.06 12.03
CA VAL A 26 0.27 -27.47 10.97
C VAL A 26 0.39 -28.96 10.75
N ALA A 27 -0.70 -29.69 10.94
CA ALA A 27 -0.76 -31.12 10.67
C ALA A 27 -0.58 -31.40 9.17
N GLY A 28 0.09 -32.50 8.81
CA GLY A 28 0.38 -32.83 7.41
C GLY A 28 -0.86 -33.04 6.53
N TRP A 29 -2.03 -33.28 7.12
CA TRP A 29 -3.31 -33.42 6.41
C TRP A 29 -4.17 -32.15 6.42
N HIS A 30 -3.65 -31.03 6.94
CA HIS A 30 -4.40 -29.79 7.03
C HIS A 30 -4.86 -29.30 5.65
N GLN A 31 -6.18 -29.16 5.48
CA GLN A 31 -6.80 -28.54 4.31
C GLN A 31 -6.27 -29.02 2.94
N MET A 32 -6.06 -30.34 2.77
CA MET A 32 -5.64 -30.95 1.49
C MET A 32 -6.64 -30.71 0.33
N SER A 33 -7.89 -30.40 0.65
CA SER A 33 -8.95 -30.11 -0.33
C SER A 33 -8.78 -28.72 -0.98
N TYR A 34 -9.14 -28.62 -2.26
CA TYR A 34 -9.23 -27.33 -2.97
C TYR A 34 -10.17 -26.32 -2.30
N THR A 35 -11.25 -26.81 -1.68
CA THR A 35 -12.32 -25.96 -1.12
C THR A 35 -12.57 -26.23 0.35
N TYR A 36 -12.92 -25.17 1.08
CA TYR A 36 -13.56 -25.26 2.38
C TYR A 36 -15.01 -25.75 2.22
N GLY A 37 -15.66 -26.06 3.34
CA GLY A 37 -17.09 -26.40 3.36
C GLY A 37 -17.95 -25.37 2.60
N GLY A 38 -18.90 -25.86 1.81
CA GLY A 38 -19.71 -25.02 0.92
C GLY A 38 -19.01 -24.60 -0.38
N LYS A 39 -17.96 -25.31 -0.82
CA LYS A 39 -17.23 -25.10 -2.08
C LYS A 39 -16.54 -23.72 -2.20
N SER A 40 -16.26 -23.07 -1.07
CA SER A 40 -15.55 -21.79 -1.04
C SER A 40 -14.03 -21.96 -1.07
N PHE A 41 -13.31 -21.08 -1.76
CA PHE A 41 -11.85 -21.01 -1.69
C PHE A 41 -11.35 -20.29 -0.41
N PHE A 42 -12.25 -19.60 0.29
CA PHE A 42 -11.92 -18.64 1.34
C PHE A 42 -12.45 -19.05 2.71
N SER A 43 -11.60 -18.89 3.73
CA SER A 43 -11.92 -19.17 5.13
C SER A 43 -12.92 -18.14 5.66
N LYS A 44 -14.09 -18.63 6.09
CA LYS A 44 -15.10 -17.80 6.77
C LYS A 44 -14.60 -17.26 8.11
N GLU A 45 -13.78 -18.05 8.82
CA GLU A 45 -13.19 -17.64 10.10
C GLU A 45 -12.16 -16.52 9.92
N LEU A 46 -11.33 -16.60 8.87
CA LEU A 46 -10.42 -15.52 8.52
C LEU A 46 -11.20 -14.23 8.19
N ALA A 47 -12.29 -14.33 7.42
CA ALA A 47 -13.13 -13.17 7.12
C ALA A 47 -13.78 -12.56 8.37
N LYS A 48 -14.11 -13.35 9.40
CA LYS A 48 -14.59 -12.84 10.69
C LYS A 48 -13.48 -12.08 11.44
N VAL A 49 -12.27 -12.63 11.48
CA VAL A 49 -11.13 -12.00 12.16
C VAL A 49 -10.73 -10.69 11.46
N VAL A 50 -10.72 -10.65 10.13
CA VAL A 50 -10.48 -9.41 9.37
C VAL A 50 -11.49 -8.32 9.74
N ARG A 51 -12.78 -8.65 9.86
CA ARG A 51 -13.80 -7.69 10.30
C ARG A 51 -13.53 -7.16 11.72
N LYS A 52 -13.13 -8.04 12.64
CA LYS A 52 -12.78 -7.65 14.01
C LYS A 52 -11.59 -6.70 14.04
N VAL A 53 -10.54 -6.95 13.24
CA VAL A 53 -9.37 -6.06 13.14
C VAL A 53 -9.76 -4.70 12.59
N HIS A 54 -10.60 -4.63 11.55
CA HIS A 54 -11.08 -3.34 11.05
C HIS A 54 -11.97 -2.61 12.07
N ALA A 55 -12.79 -3.33 12.82
CA ALA A 55 -13.63 -2.75 13.86
C ALA A 55 -12.80 -2.21 15.04
N SER A 56 -11.71 -2.90 15.44
CA SER A 56 -10.84 -2.44 16.52
C SER A 56 -10.01 -1.22 16.12
N VAL A 57 -9.62 -1.11 14.86
CA VAL A 57 -8.85 0.04 14.35
C VAL A 57 -9.77 1.21 13.96
N GLY A 58 -10.99 0.93 13.49
CA GLY A 58 -11.91 1.95 12.99
C GLY A 58 -11.49 2.54 11.63
N ASN A 59 -10.70 1.82 10.82
CA ASN A 59 -10.20 2.31 9.54
C ASN A 59 -11.07 1.93 8.33
N ALA A 60 -12.03 1.01 8.45
CA ALA A 60 -12.88 0.61 7.33
C ALA A 60 -14.26 0.11 7.79
N VAL A 61 -15.30 0.43 7.01
CA VAL A 61 -16.64 -0.15 7.18
C VAL A 61 -16.68 -1.55 6.54
N THR A 62 -16.96 -2.57 7.34
CA THR A 62 -16.96 -3.97 6.89
C THR A 62 -18.28 -4.71 7.14
N GLN A 63 -19.20 -4.08 7.87
CA GLN A 63 -20.55 -4.56 8.13
C GLN A 63 -21.35 -4.57 6.82
N ASN A 64 -22.06 -5.67 6.57
CA ASN A 64 -22.83 -5.87 5.34
C ASN A 64 -21.97 -5.68 4.07
N ARG A 65 -20.71 -6.13 4.12
CA ARG A 65 -19.78 -6.17 2.99
C ARG A 65 -19.29 -7.58 2.74
N PHE A 66 -19.03 -7.89 1.47
CA PHE A 66 -18.36 -9.12 1.06
C PHE A 66 -16.85 -9.01 1.29
N ILE A 67 -16.21 -10.15 1.56
CA ILE A 67 -14.75 -10.23 1.71
C ILE A 67 -14.23 -11.34 0.80
N ILE A 68 -13.20 -11.01 0.03
CA ILE A 68 -12.46 -11.94 -0.83
C ILE A 68 -10.97 -11.87 -0.52
N PHE A 69 -10.26 -13.00 -0.62
CA PHE A 69 -8.81 -13.05 -0.44
C PHE A 69 -8.09 -13.23 -1.78
N GLY A 70 -6.86 -12.73 -1.86
CA GLY A 70 -5.95 -12.94 -2.98
C GLY A 70 -4.51 -13.16 -2.51
N ALA A 71 -3.68 -13.64 -3.44
CA ALA A 71 -2.24 -13.81 -3.33
C ALA A 71 -1.51 -12.45 -3.23
N GLY A 72 -1.74 -11.75 -2.11
CA GLY A 72 -1.42 -10.34 -1.90
C GLY A 72 -2.46 -9.40 -2.52
N SER A 73 -2.42 -8.13 -2.14
CA SER A 73 -3.25 -7.08 -2.77
C SER A 73 -3.02 -6.98 -4.27
N THR A 74 -1.83 -7.34 -4.76
CA THR A 74 -1.50 -7.42 -6.19
C THR A 74 -2.52 -8.26 -6.98
N GLN A 75 -2.90 -9.45 -6.52
CA GLN A 75 -3.91 -10.25 -7.21
C GLN A 75 -5.32 -9.66 -7.06
N VAL A 76 -5.61 -9.11 -5.87
CA VAL A 76 -6.90 -8.50 -5.55
C VAL A 76 -7.18 -7.27 -6.43
N LEU A 77 -6.19 -6.42 -6.66
CA LEU A 77 -6.30 -5.24 -7.55
C LEU A 77 -6.59 -5.66 -8.99
N SER A 78 -5.87 -6.65 -9.52
CA SER A 78 -6.13 -7.19 -10.86
C SER A 78 -7.56 -7.74 -11.00
N ALA A 79 -8.02 -8.50 -9.98
CA ALA A 79 -9.37 -9.02 -9.94
C ALA A 79 -10.43 -7.91 -9.89
N ALA A 80 -10.18 -6.84 -9.13
CA ALA A 80 -11.07 -5.69 -9.02
C ALA A 80 -11.19 -4.92 -10.35
N VAL A 81 -10.06 -4.64 -11.03
CA VAL A 81 -10.07 -4.01 -12.36
C VAL A 81 -10.86 -4.85 -13.36
N PHE A 82 -10.64 -6.16 -13.39
CA PHE A 82 -11.42 -7.07 -14.24
C PHE A 82 -12.92 -7.08 -13.90
N ALA A 83 -13.26 -7.09 -12.61
CA ALA A 83 -14.64 -7.14 -12.15
C ALA A 83 -15.41 -5.83 -12.34
N LEU A 84 -14.73 -4.69 -12.33
CA LEU A 84 -15.34 -3.37 -12.55
C LEU A 84 -15.43 -2.99 -14.04
N SER A 85 -14.70 -3.69 -14.91
CA SER A 85 -14.78 -3.47 -16.35
C SER A 85 -16.17 -3.83 -16.90
N PRO A 86 -16.69 -3.12 -17.91
CA PRO A 86 -17.98 -3.46 -18.52
C PRO A 86 -17.91 -4.81 -19.28
N GLU A 87 -19.03 -5.55 -19.33
CA GLU A 87 -19.08 -6.85 -20.01
C GLU A 87 -19.35 -6.74 -21.52
N ASN A 88 -20.25 -5.82 -21.92
CA ASN A 88 -20.73 -5.68 -23.30
C ASN A 88 -20.60 -4.23 -23.77
N ASN A 89 -19.38 -3.67 -23.78
CA ASN A 89 -19.12 -2.35 -24.34
C ASN A 89 -18.22 -2.42 -25.57
N SER A 90 -18.49 -1.52 -26.53
CA SER A 90 -17.69 -1.34 -27.74
C SER A 90 -16.27 -0.82 -27.47
N SER A 91 -16.00 -0.35 -26.24
CA SER A 91 -14.69 0.17 -25.83
C SER A 91 -14.28 -0.32 -24.43
N PRO A 92 -12.96 -0.54 -24.21
CA PRO A 92 -12.44 -0.94 -22.91
C PRO A 92 -12.58 0.20 -21.88
N ALA A 93 -12.78 -0.18 -20.61
CA ALA A 93 -12.69 0.76 -19.50
C ALA A 93 -11.30 1.42 -19.44
N LYS A 94 -11.29 2.72 -19.15
CA LYS A 94 -10.07 3.51 -18.96
C LYS A 94 -9.64 3.41 -17.51
N VAL A 95 -8.53 2.72 -17.27
CA VAL A 95 -7.96 2.62 -15.92
C VAL A 95 -6.96 3.75 -15.73
N VAL A 96 -7.12 4.51 -14.65
CA VAL A 96 -6.34 5.72 -14.37
C VAL A 96 -5.90 5.76 -12.91
N THR A 97 -4.83 6.52 -12.67
CA THR A 97 -4.27 6.78 -11.33
C THR A 97 -3.83 8.24 -11.26
N SER A 98 -3.85 8.87 -10.10
CA SER A 98 -3.31 10.24 -9.94
C SER A 98 -1.80 10.23 -9.68
N VAL A 99 -1.05 11.03 -10.42
CA VAL A 99 0.42 11.18 -10.22
C VAL A 99 0.73 11.93 -8.90
N PRO A 100 1.76 11.52 -8.14
CA PRO A 100 2.52 10.29 -8.29
C PRO A 100 1.71 9.07 -7.82
N TYR A 101 1.91 7.93 -8.49
CA TYR A 101 1.14 6.69 -8.26
C TYR A 101 2.04 5.47 -8.03
N TYR A 102 1.48 4.39 -7.50
CA TYR A 102 2.21 3.13 -7.34
C TYR A 102 2.51 2.49 -8.71
N PRO A 103 3.78 2.27 -9.11
CA PRO A 103 4.12 1.88 -10.47
C PRO A 103 3.49 0.56 -10.93
N VAL A 104 3.18 -0.35 -10.00
CA VAL A 104 2.57 -1.64 -10.31
C VAL A 104 1.14 -1.48 -10.80
N ASP A 105 0.40 -0.43 -10.43
CA ASP A 105 -0.95 -0.21 -10.94
C ASP A 105 -0.91 -0.07 -12.47
N LYS A 106 -0.02 0.80 -12.98
CA LYS A 106 0.26 0.92 -14.41
C LYS A 106 0.77 -0.40 -15.01
N GLN A 107 1.85 -0.95 -14.45
CA GLN A 107 2.53 -2.13 -15.02
C GLN A 107 1.60 -3.33 -15.10
N GLN A 108 0.84 -3.59 -14.04
CA GLN A 108 -0.10 -4.70 -13.96
C GLN A 108 -1.26 -4.50 -14.94
N THR A 109 -1.87 -3.31 -14.98
CA THR A 109 -2.97 -3.04 -15.91
C THR A 109 -2.51 -3.16 -17.36
N GLN A 110 -1.29 -2.69 -17.69
CA GLN A 110 -0.73 -2.84 -19.03
C GLN A 110 -0.42 -4.31 -19.36
N TYR A 111 0.15 -5.05 -18.41
CA TYR A 111 0.47 -6.47 -18.59
C TYR A 111 -0.78 -7.33 -18.84
N PHE A 112 -1.86 -7.08 -18.10
CA PHE A 112 -3.14 -7.79 -18.24
C PHE A 112 -4.14 -7.08 -19.17
N SER A 113 -3.69 -6.07 -19.93
CA SER A 113 -4.57 -5.29 -20.81
C SER A 113 -5.35 -6.22 -21.74
N SER A 114 -6.64 -5.92 -21.92
CA SER A 114 -7.54 -6.76 -22.72
C SER A 114 -8.62 -5.91 -23.40
N GLN A 115 -9.56 -6.54 -24.10
CA GLN A 115 -10.74 -5.83 -24.62
C GLN A 115 -11.60 -5.20 -23.51
N LYS A 116 -11.43 -5.62 -22.25
CA LYS A 116 -12.22 -5.14 -21.11
C LYS A 116 -11.70 -3.82 -20.54
N PHE A 117 -10.39 -3.62 -20.53
CA PHE A 117 -9.76 -2.46 -19.89
C PHE A 117 -8.38 -2.18 -20.47
N LYS A 118 -7.96 -0.91 -20.36
CA LYS A 118 -6.60 -0.46 -20.65
C LYS A 118 -6.18 0.68 -19.73
N TYR A 119 -4.88 0.76 -19.47
CA TYR A 119 -4.30 1.86 -18.69
C TYR A 119 -4.18 3.12 -19.54
N GLU A 120 -4.65 4.25 -19.01
CA GLU A 120 -4.80 5.50 -19.76
C GLU A 120 -4.15 6.71 -19.07
N GLY A 121 -3.35 6.47 -18.04
CA GLY A 121 -2.47 7.48 -17.45
C GLY A 121 -3.09 8.28 -16.31
N ASP A 122 -2.70 9.55 -16.24
CA ASP A 122 -2.96 10.43 -15.11
C ASP A 122 -4.43 10.88 -15.06
N ALA A 123 -5.07 10.65 -13.90
CA ALA A 123 -6.43 11.04 -13.61
C ALA A 123 -6.67 12.56 -13.80
N TYR A 124 -5.75 13.42 -13.35
CA TYR A 124 -5.94 14.88 -13.49
C TYR A 124 -5.96 15.34 -14.95
N ARG A 125 -5.16 14.72 -15.83
CA ARG A 125 -5.16 15.02 -17.26
C ARG A 125 -6.45 14.60 -17.96
N TRP A 126 -7.08 13.53 -17.48
CA TRP A 126 -8.35 13.03 -18.00
C TRP A 126 -9.54 13.90 -17.56
N ASN A 127 -9.52 14.41 -16.33
CA ASN A 127 -10.60 15.25 -15.80
C ASN A 127 -10.84 16.53 -16.62
N ASN A 128 -9.83 16.97 -17.38
CA ASN A 128 -9.91 18.15 -18.25
C ASN A 128 -10.47 17.84 -19.65
N ARG A 129 -10.88 16.60 -19.95
CA ARG A 129 -11.40 16.20 -21.26
C ARG A 129 -12.92 16.27 -21.32
N SER A 130 -13.43 16.70 -22.47
CA SER A 130 -14.87 16.82 -22.72
C SER A 130 -15.63 15.49 -22.75
N ASP A 131 -14.95 14.37 -23.03
CA ASP A 131 -15.53 13.03 -23.11
C ASP A 131 -15.43 12.24 -21.80
N CYS A 132 -14.91 12.83 -20.72
CA CYS A 132 -14.71 12.16 -19.44
C CYS A 132 -16.02 11.60 -18.85
N SER A 133 -17.13 12.35 -18.97
CA SER A 133 -18.41 11.99 -18.35
C SER A 133 -19.13 10.81 -19.03
N SER A 134 -18.90 10.59 -20.33
CA SER A 134 -19.47 9.48 -21.11
C SER A 134 -18.54 8.26 -21.17
N THR A 135 -17.32 8.37 -20.65
CA THR A 135 -16.32 7.31 -20.70
C THR A 135 -16.39 6.41 -19.47
N ASN A 136 -16.34 5.09 -19.67
CA ASN A 136 -16.22 4.14 -18.56
C ASN A 136 -14.82 4.23 -17.96
N MET A 137 -14.74 4.72 -16.73
CA MET A 137 -13.47 4.92 -16.03
C MET A 137 -13.38 4.02 -14.79
N ILE A 138 -12.17 3.52 -14.52
CA ILE A 138 -11.81 2.86 -13.28
C ILE A 138 -10.64 3.64 -12.68
N GLU A 139 -10.88 4.36 -11.59
CA GLU A 139 -9.83 5.06 -10.87
C GLU A 139 -9.27 4.18 -9.75
N ILE A 140 -7.96 3.93 -9.78
CA ILE A 140 -7.25 3.29 -8.66
C ILE A 140 -6.72 4.40 -7.75
N VAL A 141 -7.28 4.47 -6.54
CA VAL A 141 -6.97 5.48 -5.53
C VAL A 141 -6.13 4.82 -4.43
N THR A 142 -4.83 5.08 -4.40
CA THR A 142 -3.97 4.61 -3.30
C THR A 142 -4.00 5.63 -2.16
N SER A 143 -4.43 5.23 -0.96
CA SER A 143 -4.61 6.16 0.17
C SER A 143 -4.35 5.46 1.51
N PRO A 144 -3.32 5.81 2.30
CA PRO A 144 -2.21 6.70 1.97
C PRO A 144 -1.49 6.30 0.69
N ASN A 145 -1.12 7.31 -0.10
CA ASN A 145 -0.52 7.13 -1.41
C ASN A 145 0.91 6.59 -1.32
N ASN A 146 1.32 5.92 -2.39
CA ASN A 146 2.70 5.50 -2.61
C ASN A 146 3.21 6.28 -3.83
N PRO A 147 4.13 7.24 -3.67
CA PRO A 147 5.20 7.22 -2.66
C PRO A 147 5.03 8.16 -1.46
N ASP A 148 4.22 9.21 -1.56
CA ASP A 148 4.27 10.37 -0.65
C ASP A 148 3.52 10.21 0.69
N GLY A 149 2.68 9.17 0.83
CA GLY A 149 1.90 8.93 2.04
C GLY A 149 0.67 9.84 2.19
N GLN A 150 0.28 10.62 1.18
CA GLN A 150 -0.89 11.49 1.26
C GLN A 150 -2.19 10.70 1.26
N LEU A 151 -3.18 11.14 2.05
CA LEU A 151 -4.53 10.61 1.99
C LEU A 151 -5.25 11.15 0.75
N LYS A 152 -5.30 10.34 -0.31
CA LYS A 152 -5.99 10.66 -1.57
C LYS A 152 -7.47 10.28 -1.53
N LYS A 153 -8.25 10.97 -2.36
CA LYS A 153 -9.65 10.68 -2.68
C LYS A 153 -9.78 10.51 -4.19
N ALA A 154 -10.86 9.86 -4.63
CA ALA A 154 -11.21 9.80 -6.04
C ALA A 154 -11.38 11.21 -6.63
N ILE A 155 -10.87 11.41 -7.84
CA ILE A 155 -11.02 12.64 -8.62
C ILE A 155 -12.30 12.61 -9.44
N PHE A 156 -12.68 11.42 -9.93
CA PHE A 156 -13.84 11.27 -10.80
C PHE A 156 -15.11 10.89 -10.03
N HIS A 157 -16.24 11.40 -10.50
CA HIS A 157 -17.56 11.06 -9.98
C HIS A 157 -18.55 10.90 -11.13
N GLY A 158 -19.50 9.98 -10.97
CA GLY A 158 -20.57 9.77 -11.94
C GLY A 158 -20.90 8.30 -12.16
N PRO A 159 -21.97 8.01 -12.92
CA PRO A 159 -22.48 6.65 -13.11
C PRO A 159 -21.51 5.73 -13.88
N ASN A 160 -20.67 6.31 -14.74
CA ASN A 160 -19.69 5.58 -15.56
C ASN A 160 -18.32 5.42 -14.88
N VAL A 161 -18.18 5.92 -13.65
CA VAL A 161 -16.95 5.89 -12.88
C VAL A 161 -17.04 4.79 -11.84
N LYS A 162 -15.99 3.97 -11.75
CA LYS A 162 -15.76 3.01 -10.68
C LYS A 162 -14.46 3.34 -9.97
N THR A 163 -14.41 3.12 -8.67
CA THR A 163 -13.22 3.39 -7.86
C THR A 163 -12.74 2.11 -7.17
N ILE A 164 -11.42 1.97 -7.09
CA ILE A 164 -10.75 0.95 -6.29
C ILE A 164 -9.86 1.69 -5.32
N TYR A 165 -10.14 1.58 -4.02
CA TYR A 165 -9.28 2.18 -3.00
C TYR A 165 -8.24 1.16 -2.52
N ASP A 166 -6.96 1.37 -2.87
CA ASP A 166 -5.85 0.63 -2.27
C ASP A 166 -5.45 1.26 -0.94
N HIS A 167 -5.86 0.59 0.13
CA HIS A 167 -5.61 0.95 1.52
C HIS A 167 -4.49 0.10 2.15
N ALA A 168 -3.50 -0.33 1.36
CA ALA A 168 -2.35 -1.06 1.88
C ALA A 168 -1.69 -0.38 3.10
N TYR A 169 -1.63 0.96 3.12
CA TYR A 169 -1.00 1.74 4.18
C TYR A 169 -2.00 2.40 5.15
N TYR A 170 -3.30 2.13 5.06
CA TYR A 170 -4.32 2.81 5.88
C TYR A 170 -4.44 2.20 7.28
N TRP A 171 -3.33 2.27 8.02
CA TRP A 171 -3.15 1.74 9.36
C TRP A 171 -2.47 2.78 10.26
N PRO A 172 -2.72 2.75 11.59
CA PRO A 172 -2.09 3.66 12.56
C PRO A 172 -0.55 3.70 12.54
N HIS A 173 0.06 2.69 11.93
CA HIS A 173 1.48 2.60 11.60
C HIS A 173 1.98 3.81 10.83
N PHE A 174 1.23 4.20 9.80
CA PHE A 174 1.72 5.10 8.74
C PHE A 174 1.02 6.44 8.73
N THR A 175 -0.24 6.48 9.17
CA THR A 175 -1.09 7.65 9.02
C THR A 175 -2.05 7.81 10.20
N PRO A 176 -2.47 9.04 10.57
CA PRO A 176 -3.68 9.22 11.35
C PRO A 176 -4.88 8.56 10.64
N ILE A 177 -5.83 8.04 11.43
CA ILE A 177 -7.10 7.53 10.94
C ILE A 177 -8.15 8.63 11.15
N PRO A 178 -8.45 9.49 10.15
CA PRO A 178 -9.45 10.55 10.33
C PRO A 178 -10.88 10.01 10.42
N ALA A 179 -11.19 8.95 9.67
CA ALA A 179 -12.51 8.31 9.62
C ALA A 179 -12.40 6.89 9.02
N PRO A 180 -13.35 5.99 9.28
CA PRO A 180 -13.42 4.73 8.55
C PRO A 180 -13.66 4.98 7.06
N SER A 181 -12.93 4.29 6.20
CA SER A 181 -13.22 4.28 4.75
C SER A 181 -14.50 3.48 4.48
N ASP A 182 -15.38 3.99 3.62
CA ASP A 182 -16.63 3.34 3.21
C ASP A 182 -16.81 3.42 1.70
N GLU A 183 -15.85 2.84 0.97
CA GLU A 183 -15.80 2.88 -0.49
C GLU A 183 -16.32 1.57 -1.10
N ASP A 184 -16.63 1.57 -2.40
CA ASP A 184 -17.28 0.43 -3.07
C ASP A 184 -16.40 -0.82 -3.11
N VAL A 185 -15.10 -0.63 -3.37
CA VAL A 185 -14.07 -1.67 -3.33
C VAL A 185 -12.86 -1.11 -2.59
N MET A 186 -12.59 -1.67 -1.40
CA MET A 186 -11.42 -1.33 -0.59
C MET A 186 -10.46 -2.51 -0.51
N VAL A 187 -9.19 -2.31 -0.86
CA VAL A 187 -8.16 -3.35 -0.90
C VAL A 187 -7.15 -3.16 0.23
N PHE A 188 -6.79 -4.25 0.90
CA PHE A 188 -5.84 -4.26 2.00
C PHE A 188 -4.85 -5.43 1.84
N THR A 189 -3.76 -5.39 2.61
CA THR A 189 -2.70 -6.40 2.52
C THR A 189 -2.11 -6.71 3.88
N LEU A 190 -1.90 -8.01 4.14
CA LEU A 190 -1.22 -8.49 5.34
C LEU A 190 0.22 -7.96 5.39
N SER A 191 0.82 -7.76 4.21
CA SER A 191 2.21 -7.27 4.04
C SER A 191 2.48 -6.03 4.87
N LYS A 192 1.61 -5.01 4.78
CA LYS A 192 1.84 -3.68 5.36
C LYS A 192 1.18 -3.51 6.72
N LEU A 193 0.23 -4.37 7.07
CA LEU A 193 -0.31 -4.45 8.43
C LEU A 193 0.65 -5.17 9.39
N THR A 194 1.18 -6.33 8.99
CA THR A 194 1.90 -7.22 9.92
C THR A 194 3.35 -7.49 9.55
N GLY A 195 3.87 -6.93 8.46
CA GLY A 195 5.25 -7.23 8.03
C GLY A 195 5.35 -8.50 7.16
N HIS A 196 4.30 -9.32 7.10
CA HIS A 196 4.33 -10.64 6.48
C HIS A 196 4.19 -10.62 4.96
N ALA A 197 5.04 -9.86 4.27
CA ALA A 197 5.02 -9.69 2.82
C ALA A 197 5.17 -11.02 2.06
N GLY A 198 5.94 -11.97 2.59
CA GLY A 198 6.15 -13.31 2.02
C GLY A 198 4.94 -14.25 2.15
N THR A 199 3.97 -13.97 3.03
CA THR A 199 2.74 -14.79 3.15
C THR A 199 1.83 -14.64 1.93
N ARG A 200 2.00 -13.55 1.16
CA ARG A 200 1.20 -13.25 -0.03
C ARG A 200 -0.30 -13.32 0.27
N LEU A 201 -0.78 -12.58 1.28
CA LEU A 201 -2.21 -12.47 1.56
C LEU A 201 -2.66 -11.01 1.51
N GLY A 202 -3.67 -10.75 0.68
CA GLY A 202 -4.44 -9.51 0.68
C GLY A 202 -5.93 -9.81 0.63
N TRP A 203 -6.75 -8.79 0.87
CA TRP A 203 -8.20 -8.92 0.82
C TRP A 203 -8.85 -7.68 0.22
N ALA A 204 -10.06 -7.84 -0.32
CA ALA A 204 -10.95 -6.74 -0.61
C ALA A 204 -12.20 -6.80 0.27
N VAL A 205 -12.70 -5.62 0.64
CA VAL A 205 -14.01 -5.38 1.23
C VAL A 205 -14.87 -4.74 0.13
N ILE A 206 -16.01 -5.37 -0.18
CA ILE A 206 -16.79 -5.06 -1.39
C ILE A 206 -18.25 -4.83 -1.02
N LYS A 207 -18.84 -3.74 -1.52
CA LYS A 207 -20.27 -3.44 -1.36
C LYS A 207 -21.16 -4.27 -2.29
N ASP A 208 -20.86 -4.25 -3.58
CA ASP A 208 -21.70 -4.80 -4.63
C ASP A 208 -21.48 -6.32 -4.81
N GLU A 209 -22.57 -7.09 -4.71
CA GLU A 209 -22.54 -8.55 -4.85
C GLU A 209 -22.12 -9.02 -6.26
N THR A 210 -22.52 -8.28 -7.30
CA THR A 210 -22.12 -8.57 -8.69
C THR A 210 -20.62 -8.40 -8.85
N VAL A 211 -20.05 -7.33 -8.30
CA VAL A 211 -18.59 -7.11 -8.30
C VAL A 211 -17.89 -8.24 -7.53
N PHE A 212 -18.40 -8.59 -6.34
CA PHE A 212 -17.86 -9.71 -5.57
C PHE A 212 -17.87 -11.03 -6.36
N ASN A 213 -19.00 -11.39 -6.98
CA ASN A 213 -19.13 -12.62 -7.77
C ASN A 213 -18.20 -12.61 -8.99
N ARG A 214 -18.01 -11.46 -9.64
CA ARG A 214 -17.05 -11.33 -10.75
C ARG A 214 -15.60 -11.45 -10.30
N MET A 215 -15.25 -10.91 -9.13
CA MET A 215 -13.93 -11.14 -8.53
C MET A 215 -13.73 -12.62 -8.16
N MET A 216 -14.75 -13.30 -7.63
CA MET A 216 -14.71 -14.75 -7.36
C MET A 216 -14.41 -15.56 -8.63
N ILE A 217 -15.03 -15.21 -9.76
CA ILE A 217 -14.75 -15.85 -11.06
C ILE A 217 -13.29 -15.64 -11.45
N HIS A 218 -12.79 -14.40 -11.36
CA HIS A 218 -11.39 -14.10 -11.65
C HIS A 218 -10.44 -14.92 -10.77
N MET A 219 -10.67 -14.97 -9.46
CA MET A 219 -9.82 -15.71 -8.53
C MET A 219 -9.80 -17.21 -8.83
N ARG A 220 -10.97 -17.79 -9.18
CA ARG A 220 -11.08 -19.19 -9.60
C ARG A 220 -10.22 -19.45 -10.83
N MET A 221 -10.37 -18.63 -11.87
CA MET A 221 -9.66 -18.83 -13.15
C MET A 221 -8.16 -18.55 -13.04
N ASN A 222 -7.76 -17.60 -12.21
CA ASN A 222 -6.37 -17.20 -12.09
C ASN A 222 -5.52 -18.21 -11.30
N SER A 223 -6.09 -18.82 -10.24
CA SER A 223 -5.29 -19.63 -9.31
C SER A 223 -6.06 -20.67 -8.50
N MET A 224 -7.36 -20.88 -8.78
CA MET A 224 -8.23 -21.73 -7.97
C MET A 224 -8.26 -21.34 -6.48
N GLY A 225 -8.20 -20.03 -6.21
CA GLY A 225 -8.25 -19.47 -4.85
C GLY A 225 -6.88 -19.09 -4.30
N VAL A 226 -6.73 -19.16 -2.98
CA VAL A 226 -5.50 -18.77 -2.26
C VAL A 226 -5.06 -19.91 -1.35
N SER A 227 -3.74 -20.07 -1.20
CA SER A 227 -3.13 -21.06 -0.31
C SER A 227 -3.84 -21.12 1.06
N LYS A 228 -4.17 -22.34 1.49
CA LYS A 228 -4.82 -22.58 2.78
C LYS A 228 -3.87 -22.28 3.93
N ASP A 229 -2.59 -22.56 3.76
CA ASP A 229 -1.54 -22.24 4.73
C ASP A 229 -1.37 -20.73 4.88
N ALA A 230 -1.42 -19.97 3.78
CA ALA A 230 -1.37 -18.51 3.84
C ALA A 230 -2.58 -17.94 4.60
N GLN A 231 -3.78 -18.50 4.37
CA GLN A 231 -5.00 -18.12 5.10
C GLN A 231 -4.93 -18.50 6.59
N LEU A 232 -4.40 -19.68 6.93
CA LEU A 232 -4.21 -20.13 8.31
C LEU A 232 -3.19 -19.23 9.03
N ARG A 233 -2.05 -18.94 8.38
CA ARG A 233 -1.04 -18.04 8.92
C ARG A 233 -1.58 -16.66 9.19
N ALA A 234 -2.31 -16.09 8.22
CA ALA A 234 -2.98 -14.81 8.43
C ALA A 234 -4.02 -14.86 9.55
N PHE A 235 -4.80 -15.94 9.65
CA PHE A 235 -5.79 -16.11 10.71
C PHE A 235 -5.11 -16.07 12.09
N LYS A 236 -4.01 -16.79 12.28
CA LYS A 236 -3.26 -16.78 13.54
C LYS A 236 -2.67 -15.41 13.86
N LEU A 237 -1.99 -14.79 12.88
CA LEU A 237 -1.36 -13.47 13.05
C LEU A 237 -2.40 -12.40 13.39
N LEU A 238 -3.55 -12.38 12.72
CA LEU A 238 -4.58 -11.39 12.98
C LEU A 238 -5.30 -11.63 14.31
N ASN A 239 -5.42 -12.86 14.80
CA ASN A 239 -5.88 -13.10 16.18
C ASN A 239 -4.86 -12.60 17.20
N ALA A 240 -3.56 -12.84 16.99
CA ALA A 240 -2.52 -12.28 17.84
C ALA A 240 -2.59 -10.74 17.87
N VAL A 241 -2.81 -10.08 16.72
CA VAL A 241 -3.04 -8.62 16.68
C VAL A 241 -4.24 -8.19 17.55
N LEU A 242 -5.33 -8.96 17.56
CA LEU A 242 -6.49 -8.66 18.39
C LEU A 242 -6.23 -8.92 19.88
N GLU A 243 -5.47 -9.96 20.22
CA GLU A 243 -5.09 -10.31 21.60
C GLU A 243 -4.19 -9.23 22.22
N GLU A 244 -3.23 -8.69 21.45
CA GLU A 244 -2.33 -7.61 21.88
C GLU A 244 -2.99 -6.22 21.92
N GLY A 245 -4.26 -6.10 21.50
CA GLY A 245 -4.98 -4.82 21.46
C GLY A 245 -4.31 -3.78 20.56
N THR A 246 -3.66 -2.78 21.17
CA THR A 246 -2.96 -1.71 20.44
C THR A 246 -1.47 -2.02 20.21
N GLY A 247 -0.93 -3.09 20.79
CA GLY A 247 0.52 -3.35 20.88
C GLY A 247 1.29 -3.23 19.55
N ILE A 248 0.84 -3.89 18.49
CA ILE A 248 1.51 -3.80 17.17
C ILE A 248 1.42 -2.39 16.58
N PHE A 249 0.30 -1.69 16.80
CA PHE A 249 0.07 -0.35 16.26
C PHE A 249 0.92 0.68 16.99
N ASP A 250 1.06 0.55 18.31
CA ASP A 250 1.92 1.39 19.13
C ASP A 250 3.39 1.16 18.77
N PHE A 251 3.83 -0.10 18.73
CA PHE A 251 5.19 -0.45 18.29
C PHE A 251 5.50 0.15 16.92
N ALA A 252 4.65 -0.13 15.93
CA ALA A 252 4.87 0.31 14.56
C ALA A 252 4.86 1.83 14.45
N TYR A 253 3.93 2.51 15.11
CA TYR A 253 3.87 3.97 15.11
C TYR A 253 5.14 4.57 15.71
N GLN A 254 5.58 4.11 16.90
CA GLN A 254 6.76 4.68 17.55
C GLN A 254 8.02 4.47 16.71
N THR A 255 8.19 3.28 16.13
CA THR A 255 9.32 3.01 15.21
C THR A 255 9.27 3.93 13.99
N MET A 256 8.14 4.03 13.30
CA MET A 256 8.03 4.84 12.09
C MET A 256 8.13 6.34 12.37
N LYS A 257 7.59 6.81 13.51
CA LYS A 257 7.73 8.18 13.98
C LYS A 257 9.19 8.53 14.23
N SER A 258 9.91 7.71 15.00
CA SER A 258 11.33 7.93 15.31
C SER A 258 12.18 7.96 14.04
N ARG A 259 11.92 7.05 13.09
CA ARG A 259 12.59 7.04 11.78
C ARG A 259 12.32 8.29 10.97
N TRP A 260 11.06 8.73 10.93
CA TRP A 260 10.69 9.96 10.23
C TRP A 260 11.36 11.19 10.84
N GLU A 261 11.34 11.33 12.17
CA GLU A 261 11.98 12.45 12.88
C GLU A 261 13.49 12.52 12.64
N ARG A 262 14.20 11.39 12.74
CA ARG A 262 15.64 11.31 12.44
C ARG A 262 15.96 11.65 11.00
N LEU A 263 15.13 11.21 10.05
CA LEU A 263 15.30 11.54 8.64
C LEU A 263 15.11 13.04 8.39
N VAL A 264 14.03 13.62 8.90
CA VAL A 264 13.74 15.05 8.77
C VAL A 264 14.88 15.89 9.33
N GLN A 265 15.38 15.55 10.53
CA GLN A 265 16.54 16.20 11.13
C GLN A 265 17.76 16.14 10.21
N THR A 266 18.07 14.95 9.66
CA THR A 266 19.21 14.76 8.77
C THR A 266 19.08 15.58 7.48
N VAL A 267 17.92 15.53 6.82
CA VAL A 267 17.67 16.28 5.57
C VAL A 267 17.68 17.79 5.82
N SER A 268 17.23 18.26 6.98
CA SER A 268 17.19 19.70 7.32
C SER A 268 18.56 20.35 7.51
N LEU A 269 19.66 19.57 7.49
CA LEU A 269 21.02 20.09 7.63
C LEU A 269 21.51 20.85 6.39
N SER A 270 20.88 20.67 5.22
CA SER A 270 21.09 21.56 4.07
C SER A 270 19.83 21.75 3.23
N ASN A 271 19.90 22.63 2.25
CA ASN A 271 18.84 22.87 1.28
C ASN A 271 18.95 21.99 0.02
N ARG A 272 19.86 21.01 0.00
CA ARG A 272 20.09 20.14 -1.17
C ARG A 272 18.90 19.24 -1.47
N PHE A 273 18.19 18.80 -0.43
CA PHE A 273 17.05 17.90 -0.55
C PHE A 273 15.83 18.43 0.19
N SER A 274 14.64 18.07 -0.29
CA SER A 274 13.38 18.25 0.45
C SER A 274 12.62 16.93 0.58
N LEU A 275 11.69 16.90 1.52
CA LEU A 275 10.81 15.77 1.80
C LEU A 275 9.35 16.18 1.56
N GLN A 276 8.46 15.19 1.45
CA GLN A 276 7.03 15.46 1.32
C GLN A 276 6.47 16.26 2.52
N GLU A 277 5.41 17.03 2.27
CA GLU A 277 4.66 17.71 3.32
C GLU A 277 4.07 16.71 4.31
N ASN A 278 4.13 17.06 5.60
CA ASN A 278 3.58 16.26 6.68
C ASN A 278 2.62 17.10 7.53
N ASN A 279 1.37 17.17 7.07
CA ASN A 279 0.32 17.96 7.71
C ASN A 279 -0.35 17.14 8.85
N PRO A 280 -0.33 17.63 10.12
CA PRO A 280 -0.99 16.94 11.23
C PRO A 280 -2.50 16.81 11.01
N GLN A 281 -3.07 15.66 11.38
CA GLN A 281 -4.51 15.43 11.36
C GLN A 281 -4.98 14.70 12.61
N TYR A 282 -6.27 14.82 12.92
CA TYR A 282 -6.89 14.09 14.02
C TYR A 282 -6.94 12.59 13.69
N CYS A 283 -6.52 11.76 14.65
CA CYS A 283 -6.57 10.30 14.56
C CYS A 283 -7.60 9.77 15.55
N THR A 284 -8.68 9.16 15.04
CA THR A 284 -9.73 8.54 15.86
C THR A 284 -9.24 7.32 16.63
N PHE A 285 -8.27 6.56 16.09
CA PHE A 285 -7.69 5.41 16.77
C PHE A 285 -6.97 5.81 18.07
N TYR A 286 -6.21 6.90 18.06
CA TYR A 286 -5.46 7.39 19.23
C TYR A 286 -6.13 8.54 19.98
N ASN A 287 -7.28 9.03 19.48
CA ASN A 287 -7.98 10.23 19.97
C ASN A 287 -7.06 11.45 20.18
N LYS A 288 -6.18 11.72 19.21
CA LYS A 288 -5.28 12.88 19.24
C LYS A 288 -4.88 13.33 17.84
N VAL A 289 -4.45 14.58 17.73
CA VAL A 289 -3.78 15.08 16.53
C VAL A 289 -2.38 14.50 16.46
N ARG A 290 -2.00 13.98 15.28
CA ARG A 290 -0.64 13.51 15.01
C ARG A 290 -0.28 13.69 13.54
N GLN A 291 1.02 13.72 13.29
CA GLN A 291 1.59 13.72 11.95
C GLN A 291 1.57 12.31 11.32
N LEU A 292 1.75 12.27 10.00
CA LEU A 292 2.05 11.07 9.24
C LEU A 292 3.38 10.47 9.74
N SER A 293 3.48 9.15 9.70
CA SER A 293 4.72 8.40 9.93
C SER A 293 4.95 7.49 8.73
N PRO A 294 5.21 8.07 7.54
CA PRO A 294 5.01 7.41 6.26
C PRO A 294 5.96 6.22 6.06
N ALA A 295 5.51 5.24 5.28
CA ALA A 295 6.32 4.07 4.93
C ALA A 295 7.54 4.41 4.07
N TYR A 296 7.51 5.55 3.38
CA TYR A 296 8.55 6.00 2.46
C TYR A 296 8.84 7.47 2.64
N ALA A 297 10.09 7.85 2.39
CA ALA A 297 10.45 9.22 2.10
C ALA A 297 10.36 9.46 0.59
N TRP A 298 9.68 10.53 0.20
CA TRP A 298 9.62 11.02 -1.16
C TRP A 298 10.56 12.21 -1.26
N LEU A 299 11.84 11.88 -1.48
CA LEU A 299 12.94 12.84 -1.47
C LEU A 299 13.00 13.53 -2.84
N LYS A 300 13.15 14.85 -2.83
CA LYS A 300 13.42 15.65 -4.02
C LYS A 300 14.81 16.26 -3.94
N CYS A 301 15.58 16.21 -5.02
CA CYS A 301 16.80 17.01 -5.16
C CYS A 301 16.43 18.43 -5.62
N GLU A 302 16.89 19.44 -4.89
CA GLU A 302 16.52 20.85 -5.16
C GLU A 302 17.53 21.61 -6.02
N ARG A 303 18.74 21.07 -6.16
CA ARG A 303 19.81 21.70 -6.97
C ARG A 303 19.57 21.46 -8.46
N GLU A 304 19.82 22.48 -9.27
CA GLU A 304 19.65 22.39 -10.73
C GLU A 304 20.63 21.39 -11.36
N GLU A 305 21.81 21.19 -10.76
CA GLU A 305 22.77 20.17 -11.18
C GLU A 305 22.36 18.73 -10.81
N ASP A 306 21.49 18.56 -9.80
CA ASP A 306 21.05 17.27 -9.27
C ASP A 306 19.73 16.80 -9.93
N LYS A 307 19.53 17.12 -11.23
CA LYS A 307 18.29 16.78 -11.98
C LYS A 307 18.00 15.28 -12.00
N ASP A 308 19.02 14.44 -12.14
CA ASP A 308 18.91 12.99 -11.94
C ASP A 308 19.19 12.68 -10.46
N CYS A 309 18.14 12.80 -9.65
CA CYS A 309 18.27 12.62 -8.21
C CYS A 309 18.63 11.17 -7.84
N TYR A 310 18.28 10.20 -8.70
CA TYR A 310 18.69 8.82 -8.51
C TYR A 310 20.19 8.65 -8.68
N ALA A 311 20.78 9.20 -9.74
CA ALA A 311 22.23 9.13 -9.97
C ALA A 311 23.01 9.76 -8.80
N VAL A 312 22.53 10.88 -8.26
CA VAL A 312 23.12 11.56 -7.09
C VAL A 312 23.14 10.63 -5.86
N LEU A 313 22.00 10.00 -5.55
CA LEU A 313 21.92 9.08 -4.41
C LEU A 313 22.70 7.78 -4.66
N GLU A 314 22.70 7.27 -5.89
CA GLU A 314 23.43 6.07 -6.29
C GLU A 314 24.95 6.26 -6.12
N ALA A 315 25.48 7.43 -6.48
CA ALA A 315 26.89 7.78 -6.24
C ALA A 315 27.25 7.78 -4.74
N ALA A 316 26.28 8.09 -3.87
CA ALA A 316 26.40 7.98 -2.41
C ALA A 316 26.08 6.57 -1.87
N ASN A 317 25.93 5.58 -2.75
CA ASN A 317 25.54 4.20 -2.45
C ASN A 317 24.15 4.07 -1.78
N ILE A 318 23.23 5.00 -2.03
CA ILE A 318 21.85 4.97 -1.57
C ILE A 318 20.96 4.58 -2.75
N ILE A 319 20.45 3.35 -2.76
CA ILE A 319 19.61 2.85 -3.86
C ILE A 319 18.13 2.98 -3.49
N GLY A 320 17.45 3.96 -4.07
CA GLY A 320 15.99 4.16 -3.97
C GLY A 320 15.22 3.68 -5.20
N ARG A 321 13.98 4.17 -5.39
CA ARG A 321 13.26 4.03 -6.66
C ARG A 321 13.10 5.38 -7.34
N GLN A 322 13.53 5.46 -8.61
CA GLN A 322 13.44 6.63 -9.48
C GLN A 322 12.01 7.18 -9.55
N GLY A 323 11.89 8.52 -9.59
CA GLY A 323 10.61 9.20 -9.55
C GLY A 323 9.74 9.02 -10.79
N ASN A 324 10.37 8.93 -11.96
CA ASN A 324 9.70 8.66 -13.24
C ASN A 324 8.88 7.36 -13.27
N LEU A 325 9.26 6.35 -12.47
CA LEU A 325 8.50 5.11 -12.33
C LEU A 325 7.10 5.37 -11.75
N PHE A 326 6.96 6.40 -10.93
CA PHE A 326 5.73 6.83 -10.27
C PHE A 326 4.97 7.90 -11.09
N GLY A 327 5.45 8.20 -12.30
CA GLY A 327 4.92 9.28 -13.15
C GLY A 327 5.38 10.69 -12.77
N ALA A 328 6.30 10.82 -11.81
CA ALA A 328 6.89 12.10 -11.41
C ALA A 328 8.16 12.42 -12.23
N GLU A 329 8.80 13.55 -11.93
CA GLU A 329 10.06 13.97 -12.55
C GLU A 329 11.27 13.19 -12.00
N ASP A 330 12.39 13.19 -12.74
CA ASP A 330 13.64 12.51 -12.36
C ASP A 330 14.32 13.13 -11.11
N GLY A 331 13.89 14.34 -10.72
CA GLY A 331 14.31 15.01 -9.50
C GLY A 331 13.80 14.36 -8.22
N TYR A 332 12.97 13.30 -8.29
CA TYR A 332 12.45 12.59 -7.13
C TYR A 332 12.98 11.16 -6.99
N VAL A 333 13.15 10.72 -5.75
CA VAL A 333 13.45 9.33 -5.39
C VAL A 333 12.64 8.89 -4.19
N ARG A 334 12.04 7.69 -4.28
CA ARG A 334 11.40 7.04 -3.13
C ARG A 334 12.41 6.21 -2.34
N LEU A 335 12.55 6.49 -1.06
CA LEU A 335 13.38 5.75 -0.10
C LEU A 335 12.52 5.00 0.91
N SER A 336 12.81 3.72 1.14
CA SER A 336 12.08 2.86 2.08
C SER A 336 12.48 3.11 3.53
N LEU A 337 11.49 3.35 4.37
CA LEU A 337 11.66 3.52 5.83
C LEU A 337 11.18 2.31 6.63
N VAL A 338 10.69 1.27 5.95
CA VAL A 338 10.08 0.07 6.57
C VAL A 338 11.01 -1.14 6.64
N ARG A 339 12.29 -0.96 6.28
CA ARG A 339 13.32 -2.01 6.30
C ARG A 339 13.82 -2.31 7.72
N THR A 340 14.90 -3.08 7.86
CA THR A 340 15.51 -3.35 9.18
C THR A 340 16.06 -2.07 9.82
N GLN A 341 16.43 -2.14 11.09
CA GLN A 341 17.05 -1.01 11.79
C GLN A 341 18.42 -0.67 11.19
N ASP A 342 19.24 -1.68 10.90
CA ASP A 342 20.55 -1.51 10.24
C ASP A 342 20.42 -0.84 8.87
N ASP A 343 19.44 -1.25 8.06
CA ASP A 343 19.16 -0.60 6.78
C ASP A 343 18.86 0.90 7.02
N PHE A 344 17.98 1.22 7.98
CA PHE A 344 17.65 2.62 8.27
C PHE A 344 18.85 3.43 8.78
N ASP A 345 19.68 2.86 9.66
CA ASP A 345 20.84 3.56 10.21
C ASP A 345 21.90 3.84 9.13
N ILE A 346 22.15 2.87 8.23
CA ILE A 346 23.03 3.07 7.08
C ILE A 346 22.49 4.15 6.13
N LEU A 347 21.16 4.23 5.93
CA LEU A 347 20.55 5.27 5.12
C LEU A 347 20.82 6.66 5.72
N ILE A 348 20.62 6.82 7.02
CA ILE A 348 20.84 8.10 7.72
C ILE A 348 22.31 8.49 7.68
N GLU A 349 23.23 7.56 7.95
CA GLU A 349 24.67 7.81 7.89
C GLU A 349 25.10 8.31 6.51
N ARG A 350 24.66 7.64 5.43
CA ARG A 350 25.02 8.00 4.05
C ARG A 350 24.39 9.32 3.61
N LEU A 351 23.14 9.58 3.99
CA LEU A 351 22.49 10.87 3.72
C LEU A 351 23.22 12.01 4.44
N HIS A 352 23.54 11.82 5.71
CA HIS A 352 24.28 12.81 6.49
C HIS A 352 25.64 13.11 5.84
N LYS A 353 26.39 12.07 5.44
CA LYS A 353 27.66 12.22 4.72
C LYS A 353 27.49 12.99 3.40
N LEU A 354 26.51 12.61 2.58
CA LEU A 354 26.21 13.27 1.31
C LEU A 354 25.84 14.76 1.46
N ILE A 355 25.17 15.10 2.55
CA ILE A 355 24.73 16.47 2.86
C ILE A 355 25.90 17.31 3.38
N THR A 356 26.75 16.76 4.24
CA THR A 356 27.83 17.50 4.92
C THR A 356 29.10 17.62 4.09
N GLU A 357 29.47 16.60 3.31
CA GLU A 357 30.67 16.62 2.46
C GLU A 357 30.41 17.29 1.10
N GLY A 358 29.18 17.20 0.58
CA GLY A 358 28.80 17.78 -0.72
C GLY A 358 28.71 19.31 -0.76
N ASP A 359 28.76 19.98 0.39
CA ASP A 359 28.74 21.45 0.50
C ASP A 359 30.12 22.05 0.73
N GLY A 360 31.12 21.24 1.08
CA GLY A 360 32.50 21.68 1.32
C GLY A 360 33.29 22.02 0.05
N ASP A 361 33.00 21.35 -1.07
CA ASP A 361 33.75 21.53 -2.33
C ASP A 361 33.38 22.78 -3.14
N LYS A 362 32.45 23.62 -2.65
CA LYS A 362 32.11 24.91 -3.27
C LYS A 362 32.59 26.14 -2.47
N THR A 363 33.35 25.94 -1.40
CA THR A 363 33.89 27.04 -0.57
C THR A 363 35.43 27.15 -0.54
N MET A 364 36.13 26.52 -1.50
CA MET A 364 37.54 26.80 -1.77
C MET A 364 37.78 27.35 -3.17
#